data_AF-A0A081LE45-F1
#
_entry.id   AF-A0A081LE45-F1
#
_cell.length_a   1.000
_cell.length_b   1.000
_cell.length_c   1.000
_cell.angle_alpha   90.00
_cell.angle_beta   90.00
_cell.angle_gamma   90.00
#
_symmetry.space_group_name_H-M   'P 1'
#
loop_
_entity.id
_entity.type
_entity.pdbx_description
1 polymer ?
#
loop_
_entity_poly.entity_id
_entity_poly.type
_entity_poly.pdbx_seq_one_letter_code
_entity_poly.pdbx_strand_id
1 'polypeptide(L)'
;MINQRKYSQHALERMAPDIPEVRAALTRRAIKKADELGYKPQTKEFSEFIKKYVDPRDIPPSVIEDAIKNTDKMPGNRKGTFIHGTQDVKVIINELGDVITVIPK
;
A
#
# COMPACT_ATOMS: atom_id res chain seq x y z
N MET A 1 -11.50 5.23 -6.96
CA MET A 1 -12.46 4.27 -6.37
C MET A 1 -12.41 3.03 -7.25
N ILE A 2 -12.33 1.84 -6.68
CA ILE A 2 -12.34 0.55 -7.40
C ILE A 2 -13.46 -0.28 -6.78
N ASN A 3 -14.37 -0.82 -7.59
CA ASN A 3 -15.51 -1.62 -7.10
C ASN A 3 -16.30 -0.93 -5.96
N GLN A 4 -16.59 0.36 -6.13
CA GLN A 4 -17.29 1.20 -5.13
C GLN A 4 -16.54 1.41 -3.79
N ARG A 5 -15.34 0.86 -3.64
CA ARG A 5 -14.49 1.02 -2.46
C ARG A 5 -13.40 2.07 -2.71
N LYS A 6 -13.09 2.87 -1.69
CA LYS A 6 -11.94 3.78 -1.77
C LYS A 6 -10.68 3.05 -1.35
N TYR A 7 -9.60 3.40 -2.02
CA TYR A 7 -8.27 2.89 -1.76
C TYR A 7 -7.38 4.09 -1.46
N SER A 8 -6.65 4.02 -0.36
CA SER A 8 -5.66 5.05 -0.05
C SER A 8 -4.60 5.08 -1.15
N GLN A 9 -3.91 6.22 -1.31
CA GLN A 9 -2.76 6.29 -2.22
C GLN A 9 -1.73 5.20 -1.87
N HIS A 10 -1.46 4.99 -0.59
CA HIS A 10 -0.53 3.96 -0.16
C HIS A 10 -0.97 2.56 -0.63
N ALA A 11 -2.25 2.22 -0.50
CA ALA A 11 -2.78 0.94 -0.99
C ALA A 11 -2.62 0.81 -2.52
N LEU A 12 -2.96 1.86 -3.28
CA LEU A 12 -2.81 1.86 -4.74
C LEU A 12 -1.35 1.68 -5.18
N GLU A 13 -0.40 2.31 -4.47
CA GLU A 13 1.03 2.18 -4.76
C GLU A 13 1.55 0.77 -4.44
N ARG A 14 1.04 0.12 -3.39
CA ARG A 14 1.31 -1.31 -3.12
C ARG A 14 0.78 -2.22 -4.20
N MET A 15 -0.43 -1.95 -4.68
CA MET A 15 -1.13 -2.79 -5.66
C MET A 15 -0.52 -2.71 -7.05
N ALA A 16 0.21 -1.63 -7.35
CA ALA A 16 0.73 -1.39 -8.68
C ALA A 16 1.69 -2.51 -9.14
N PRO A 17 1.75 -2.80 -10.45
CA PRO A 17 2.71 -3.75 -11.01
C PRO A 17 4.15 -3.35 -10.70
N ASP A 18 5.01 -4.33 -10.38
CA ASP A 18 6.44 -4.07 -10.14
C ASP A 18 7.22 -4.05 -11.46
N ILE A 19 6.97 -3.01 -12.27
CA ILE A 19 7.63 -2.77 -13.56
C ILE A 19 8.43 -1.46 -13.54
N PRO A 20 9.49 -1.32 -14.37
CA PRO A 20 10.37 -0.15 -14.36
C PRO A 20 9.65 1.19 -14.45
N GLU A 21 8.60 1.28 -15.28
CA GLU A 21 7.82 2.51 -15.49
C GLU A 21 7.09 2.94 -14.21
N VAL A 22 6.47 1.99 -13.51
CA VAL A 22 5.77 2.23 -12.24
C VAL A 22 6.79 2.60 -11.17
N ARG A 23 7.89 1.84 -11.05
CA ARG A 23 8.96 2.14 -10.09
C ARG A 23 9.53 3.55 -10.30
N ALA A 24 9.73 3.98 -11.54
CA ALA A 24 10.19 5.33 -11.85
C ALA A 24 9.17 6.41 -11.42
N ALA A 25 7.88 6.18 -11.64
CA ALA A 25 6.83 7.09 -11.18
C ALA A 25 6.77 7.20 -9.65
N LEU A 26 6.82 6.06 -8.94
CA LEU A 26 6.87 6.03 -7.48
C LEU A 26 8.15 6.67 -6.95
N THR A 27 9.29 6.47 -7.60
CA THR A 27 10.57 7.09 -7.23
C THR A 27 10.48 8.62 -7.31
N ARG A 28 9.86 9.19 -8.37
CA ARG A 28 9.64 10.64 -8.46
C ARG A 28 8.80 11.18 -7.29
N ARG A 29 7.74 10.45 -6.91
CA ARG A 29 6.91 10.80 -5.74
C ARG A 29 7.69 10.69 -4.44
N ALA A 30 8.48 9.63 -4.29
CA ALA A 30 9.32 9.39 -3.12
C ALA A 30 10.34 10.52 -2.96
N ILE A 31 11.01 10.95 -4.03
CA ILE A 31 11.97 12.07 -3.99
C ILE A 31 11.29 13.36 -3.57
N LYS A 32 10.13 13.69 -4.16
CA LYS A 32 9.35 14.87 -3.74
C LYS A 32 8.98 14.78 -2.26
N LYS A 33 8.56 13.61 -1.79
CA LYS A 33 8.17 13.43 -0.39
C LYS A 33 9.36 13.49 0.56
N ALA A 34 10.51 13.00 0.13
CA ALA A 34 11.76 13.05 0.88
C ALA A 34 12.20 14.51 1.09
N ASP A 35 12.10 15.34 0.05
CA ASP A 35 12.38 16.77 0.10
C ASP A 35 11.43 17.51 1.06
N GLU A 36 10.12 17.26 0.97
CA GLU A 36 9.11 17.81 1.90
C GLU A 36 9.38 17.46 3.38
N LEU A 37 10.04 16.32 3.63
CA LEU A 37 10.38 15.83 4.97
C LEU A 37 11.81 16.20 5.39
N GLY A 38 12.56 16.91 4.55
CA GLY A 38 13.92 17.39 4.86
C GLY A 38 15.02 16.33 4.71
N TYR A 39 14.77 15.22 4.03
CA TYR A 39 15.81 14.23 3.71
C TYR A 39 16.77 14.79 2.66
N LYS A 40 18.07 14.72 2.93
CA LYS A 40 19.11 15.21 2.01
C LYS A 40 19.46 14.14 0.96
N PRO A 41 19.49 14.47 -0.34
CA PRO A 41 19.99 13.55 -1.35
C PRO A 41 21.41 13.06 -1.06
N GLN A 42 21.74 11.86 -1.55
CA GLN A 42 23.05 11.22 -1.36
C GLN A 42 23.40 10.84 0.09
N THR A 43 22.43 10.80 1.00
CA THR A 43 22.61 10.19 2.32
C THR A 43 22.04 8.77 2.39
N LYS A 44 22.45 8.02 3.42
CA LYS A 44 21.94 6.69 3.69
C LYS A 44 20.44 6.74 4.01
N GLU A 45 20.03 7.70 4.83
CA GLU A 45 18.64 7.88 5.27
C GLU A 45 17.72 8.18 4.08
N PHE A 46 18.17 9.03 3.14
CA PHE A 46 17.43 9.28 1.91
C PHE A 46 17.29 8.01 1.08
N SER A 47 18.38 7.27 0.88
CA SER A 47 18.37 6.03 0.09
C SER A 47 17.44 4.97 0.71
N GLU A 48 17.47 4.83 2.04
CA GLU A 48 16.58 3.93 2.79
C GLU A 48 15.12 4.38 2.71
N PHE A 49 14.86 5.68 2.79
CA PHE A 49 13.51 6.23 2.64
C PHE A 49 12.95 5.92 1.25
N ILE A 50 13.71 6.19 0.17
CA ILE A 50 13.28 5.91 -1.20
C ILE A 50 13.02 4.40 -1.37
N LYS A 51 13.95 3.55 -0.92
CA LYS A 51 13.80 2.09 -0.99
C LYS A 51 12.55 1.59 -0.27
N LYS A 52 12.23 2.16 0.90
CA LYS A 52 11.04 1.78 1.67
C LYS A 52 9.74 2.30 1.06
N TYR A 53 9.78 3.48 0.43
CA TYR A 53 8.61 4.09 -0.21
C TYR A 53 8.25 3.38 -1.52
N VAL A 54 9.25 3.07 -2.35
CA VAL A 54 9.08 2.43 -3.66
C VAL A 54 9.01 0.91 -3.51
N ASP A 55 7.86 0.43 -3.06
CA ASP A 55 7.58 -1.00 -2.83
C ASP A 55 6.18 -1.35 -3.40
N PRO A 56 6.05 -1.33 -4.76
CA PRO A 56 4.94 -1.95 -5.48
C PRO A 56 5.06 -3.47 -5.40
N ARG A 57 3.91 -4.16 -5.41
CA ARG A 57 3.81 -5.59 -5.04
C ARG A 57 2.94 -6.40 -5.99
N ASP A 58 2.48 -5.79 -7.07
CA ASP A 58 1.68 -6.44 -8.11
C ASP A 58 0.49 -7.23 -7.55
N ILE A 59 -0.35 -6.55 -6.75
CA ILE A 59 -1.54 -7.16 -6.13
C ILE A 59 -2.79 -6.62 -6.84
N PRO A 60 -3.45 -7.45 -7.67
CA PRO A 60 -4.64 -7.02 -8.39
C PRO A 60 -5.79 -6.65 -7.42
N PRO A 61 -6.64 -5.68 -7.79
CA PRO A 61 -7.83 -5.34 -7.01
C PRO A 61 -8.77 -6.53 -6.77
N SER A 62 -8.85 -7.48 -7.70
CA SER A 62 -9.66 -8.69 -7.56
C SER A 62 -9.25 -9.54 -6.36
N VAL A 63 -7.95 -9.72 -6.14
CA VAL A 63 -7.42 -10.48 -4.99
C VAL A 63 -7.81 -9.81 -3.67
N ILE A 64 -7.82 -8.48 -3.64
CA ILE A 64 -8.17 -7.71 -2.44
C ILE A 64 -9.67 -7.80 -2.16
N GLU A 65 -10.51 -7.60 -3.16
CA GLU A 65 -11.96 -7.71 -2.97
C GLU A 65 -12.39 -9.15 -2.64
N ASP A 66 -11.72 -10.15 -3.20
CA ASP A 66 -11.93 -11.56 -2.83
C ASP A 66 -11.62 -11.81 -1.36
N ALA A 67 -10.45 -11.35 -0.89
CA ALA A 67 -10.06 -11.42 0.52
C ALA A 67 -11.09 -10.75 1.44
N ILE A 68 -11.57 -9.56 1.08
CA ILE A 68 -12.56 -8.85 1.90
C ILE A 68 -13.91 -9.58 1.91
N LYS A 69 -14.32 -10.16 0.79
CA LYS A 69 -15.60 -10.86 0.65
C LYS A 69 -15.62 -12.20 1.38
N ASN A 70 -14.51 -12.94 1.33
CA ASN A 70 -14.49 -14.36 1.72
C ASN A 70 -13.85 -14.63 3.08
N THR A 71 -13.30 -13.63 3.76
CA THR A 71 -12.72 -13.81 5.11
C THR A 71 -13.46 -12.97 6.14
N ASP A 72 -13.50 -13.48 7.36
CA ASP A 72 -14.02 -12.73 8.49
C ASP A 72 -13.15 -11.52 8.82
N LYS A 73 -13.83 -10.47 9.27
CA LYS A 73 -13.22 -9.21 9.65
C LYS A 73 -12.61 -9.33 11.05
N MET A 74 -11.27 -9.33 11.15
CA MET A 74 -10.55 -9.35 12.43
C MET A 74 -10.16 -7.94 12.89
N PRO A 75 -10.14 -7.64 14.20
CA PRO A 75 -9.60 -6.37 14.70
C PRO A 75 -8.13 -6.17 14.29
N GLY A 76 -7.80 -4.97 13.82
CA GLY A 76 -6.44 -4.56 13.50
C GLY A 76 -5.69 -3.96 14.68
N ASN A 77 -4.38 -3.71 14.49
CA ASN A 77 -3.50 -3.17 15.54
C ASN A 77 -3.79 -1.70 15.89
N ARG A 78 -4.60 -1.00 15.10
CA ARG A 78 -5.02 0.39 15.35
C ARG A 78 -6.53 0.44 15.52
N LYS A 79 -7.00 1.29 16.43
CA LYS A 79 -8.44 1.53 16.63
C LYS A 79 -9.10 1.92 15.29
N GLY A 80 -10.26 1.32 15.01
CA GLY A 80 -11.00 1.55 13.76
C GLY A 80 -10.37 0.94 12.52
N THR A 81 -9.41 0.02 12.67
CA THR A 81 -8.87 -0.78 11.56
C THR A 81 -9.23 -2.24 11.69
N PHE A 82 -9.41 -2.89 10.54
CA PHE A 82 -9.74 -4.31 10.47
C PHE A 82 -8.88 -5.01 9.44
N ILE A 83 -8.65 -6.30 9.66
CA ILE A 83 -7.82 -7.16 8.83
C ILE A 83 -8.73 -8.20 8.15
N HIS A 84 -8.59 -8.31 6.83
CA HIS A 84 -9.00 -9.47 6.06
C HIS A 84 -7.74 -10.19 5.57
N GLY A 85 -7.64 -11.49 5.80
CA GLY A 85 -6.40 -12.24 5.59
C GLY A 85 -6.64 -13.56 4.89
N THR A 86 -6.07 -13.72 3.70
CA THR A 86 -6.01 -15.00 2.97
C THR A 86 -4.64 -15.64 3.16
N GLN A 87 -4.35 -16.70 2.40
CA GLN A 87 -3.00 -17.27 2.34
C GLN A 87 -2.01 -16.31 1.65
N ASP A 88 -2.48 -15.55 0.65
CA ASP A 88 -1.61 -14.73 -0.20
C ASP A 88 -1.50 -13.28 0.26
N VAL A 89 -2.56 -12.72 0.87
CA VAL A 89 -2.61 -11.29 1.22
C VAL A 89 -3.21 -11.03 2.59
N LYS A 90 -2.77 -9.92 3.17
CA LYS A 90 -3.37 -9.26 4.33
C LYS A 90 -3.82 -7.87 3.89
N VAL A 91 -5.12 -7.64 3.91
CA VAL A 91 -5.77 -6.37 3.57
C VAL A 91 -6.18 -5.68 4.86
N ILE A 92 -5.83 -4.40 4.99
CA ILE A 92 -6.22 -3.58 6.15
C ILE A 92 -7.22 -2.52 5.68
N ILE A 93 -8.41 -2.51 6.28
CA ILE A 93 -9.50 -1.56 6.00
C ILE A 93 -9.82 -0.68 7.22
N ASN A 94 -10.45 0.48 6.98
CA ASN A 94 -11.03 1.32 8.05
C ASN A 94 -12.49 0.93 8.39
N GLU A 95 -13.12 1.66 9.31
CA GLU A 95 -14.54 1.47 9.69
C GLU A 95 -15.53 1.67 8.54
N LEU A 96 -15.19 2.51 7.55
CA LEU A 96 -16.01 2.76 6.36
C LEU A 96 -15.82 1.67 5.29
N GLY A 97 -14.87 0.75 5.48
CA GLY A 97 -14.50 -0.26 4.51
C GLY A 97 -13.46 0.20 3.48
N ASP A 98 -12.88 1.39 3.59
CA ASP A 98 -11.83 1.82 2.67
C ASP A 98 -10.53 1.04 2.90
N VAL A 99 -9.83 0.67 1.82
CA VAL A 99 -8.54 -0.03 1.90
C VAL A 99 -7.43 0.96 2.26
N ILE A 100 -6.79 0.74 3.41
CA ILE A 100 -5.68 1.57 3.88
C ILE A 100 -4.34 1.04 3.37
N THR A 101 -4.12 -0.27 3.41
CA THR A 101 -2.87 -0.90 2.95
C THR A 101 -3.07 -2.38 2.64
N VAL A 102 -2.13 -2.94 1.89
CA VAL A 102 -2.12 -4.34 1.46
C VAL A 102 -0.72 -4.91 1.63
N ILE A 103 -0.64 -6.10 2.21
CA ILE A 103 0.62 -6.78 2.54
C ILE A 103 0.55 -8.21 1.99
N PRO A 104 1.42 -8.60 1.04
CA PRO A 104 1.52 -9.99 0.61
C PRO A 104 2.10 -10.84 1.75
N LYS A 105 1.76 -12.12 1.79
CA LYS A 105 2.24 -13.09 2.77
C LYS A 105 3.32 -13.99 2.19
#